data_AF-V8FS46-F1
#
_entry.id   AF-V8FS46-F1
#
_cell.length_a   1.000
_cell.length_b   1.000
_cell.length_c   1.000
_cell.angle_alpha   90.00
_cell.angle_beta   90.00
_cell.angle_gamma   90.00
#
_symmetry.space_group_name_H-M   'P 1'
#
loop_
_entity.id
_entity.type
_entity.pdbx_description
1 polymer ?
#
loop_
_entity_poly.entity_id
_entity_poly.type
_entity_poly.pdbx_seq_one_letter_code
_entity_poly.pdbx_strand_id
1 'polypeptide(L)'
;MPHQFITDETFREIFRKANVANMTAQQVEDFIRQNKYHWNHMISLDVKYNEGKEKGLQEGIAIGQEKGMSIGREEGLALGREKEKLSTAKKLKARGTDIALIHDVTGLPIKTIEKL
;
A
#
# COMPACT_ATOMS: atom_id res chain seq x y z
N MET A 1 -22.53 -14.60 -30.74
CA MET A 1 -21.16 -14.17 -30.35
C MET A 1 -21.28 -13.19 -29.19
N PRO A 2 -20.68 -13.44 -28.01
CA PRO A 2 -20.79 -12.54 -26.85
C PRO A 2 -20.22 -11.15 -27.17
N HIS A 3 -20.91 -10.08 -26.75
CA HIS A 3 -20.58 -8.68 -27.07
C HIS A 3 -19.21 -8.20 -26.55
N GLN A 4 -18.55 -8.95 -25.65
CA GLN A 4 -17.22 -8.60 -25.13
C GLN A 4 -16.06 -8.85 -26.12
N PHE A 5 -16.29 -9.56 -27.23
CA PHE A 5 -15.24 -9.82 -28.23
C PHE A 5 -15.00 -8.63 -29.19
N ILE A 6 -15.87 -7.63 -29.21
CA ILE A 6 -15.91 -6.58 -30.26
C ILE A 6 -15.10 -5.32 -29.87
N THR A 7 -14.71 -5.20 -28.60
CA THR A 7 -14.00 -4.01 -28.09
C THR A 7 -12.48 -4.16 -28.01
N ASP A 8 -11.94 -5.34 -28.30
CA ASP A 8 -10.51 -5.60 -28.27
C ASP A 8 -9.82 -5.04 -29.52
N GLU A 9 -8.85 -4.15 -29.33
CA GLU A 9 -8.02 -3.57 -30.38
C GLU A 9 -7.33 -4.65 -31.23
N THR A 10 -7.01 -5.78 -30.60
CA THR A 10 -6.47 -6.99 -31.23
C THR A 10 -7.43 -7.56 -32.28
N PHE A 11 -8.72 -7.62 -31.96
CA PHE A 11 -9.75 -8.13 -32.88
C PHE A 11 -9.95 -7.19 -34.08
N ARG A 12 -9.91 -5.88 -33.84
CA ARG A 12 -9.97 -4.87 -34.91
C ARG A 12 -8.76 -4.95 -35.83
N GLU A 13 -7.58 -5.26 -35.30
CA GLU A 13 -6.37 -5.45 -36.09
C GLU A 13 -6.43 -6.71 -36.96
N ILE A 14 -7.01 -7.80 -36.45
CA ILE A 14 -7.26 -9.02 -37.24
C ILE A 14 -8.19 -8.74 -38.41
N PHE A 15 -9.30 -8.03 -38.18
CA PHE A 15 -10.22 -7.62 -39.24
C PHE A 15 -9.56 -6.67 -40.24
N ARG A 16 -8.72 -5.73 -39.77
CA ARG A 16 -7.92 -4.87 -40.66
C ARG A 16 -6.97 -5.68 -41.54
N LYS A 17 -6.18 -6.59 -40.97
CA LYS A 17 -5.23 -7.43 -41.71
C LYS A 17 -5.93 -8.38 -42.68
N ALA A 18 -7.05 -8.97 -42.27
CA ALA A 18 -7.87 -9.82 -43.13
C ALA A 18 -8.48 -9.05 -44.32
N ASN A 19 -8.97 -7.83 -44.08
CA ASN A 19 -9.46 -6.94 -45.15
C ASN A 19 -8.33 -6.53 -46.10
N VAL A 20 -7.13 -6.24 -45.59
CA VAL A 20 -5.95 -5.95 -46.43
C VAL A 20 -5.50 -7.17 -47.24
N ALA A 21 -5.68 -8.37 -46.70
CA ALA A 21 -5.32 -9.63 -47.36
C ALA A 21 -6.42 -10.20 -48.28
N ASN A 22 -7.54 -9.49 -48.48
CA ASN A 22 -8.70 -9.96 -49.27
C ASN A 22 -9.20 -11.36 -48.87
N MET A 23 -9.15 -11.69 -47.57
CA MET A 23 -9.63 -12.98 -47.09
C MET A 23 -11.16 -13.06 -47.20
N THR A 24 -11.67 -14.25 -47.55
CA THR A 24 -13.11 -14.51 -47.53
C THR A 24 -13.61 -14.63 -46.09
N ALA A 25 -14.91 -14.40 -45.86
CA ALA A 25 -15.51 -14.49 -44.52
C ALA A 25 -15.22 -15.82 -43.81
N GLN A 26 -15.21 -16.94 -44.54
CA GLN A 26 -14.91 -18.27 -44.00
C GLN A 26 -13.45 -18.39 -43.53
N GLN A 27 -12.51 -17.84 -44.30
CA GLN A 27 -11.08 -17.88 -43.95
C GLN A 27 -10.78 -17.03 -42.71
N VAL A 28 -11.49 -15.91 -42.53
CA VAL A 28 -11.38 -15.10 -41.31
C VAL A 28 -11.94 -15.84 -40.10
N GLU A 29 -13.06 -16.54 -40.27
CA GLU A 29 -13.65 -17.33 -39.18
C GLU A 29 -12.74 -18.49 -38.75
N ASP A 30 -12.17 -19.22 -39.70
CA ASP A 30 -11.25 -20.31 -39.42
C ASP A 30 -9.96 -19.80 -38.76
N PHE A 31 -9.44 -18.65 -39.20
CA PHE A 31 -8.29 -17.98 -38.58
C PHE A 31 -8.56 -17.61 -37.12
N ILE A 32 -9.72 -17.01 -36.83
CA ILE A 32 -10.14 -16.68 -35.46
C ILE A 32 -10.27 -17.95 -34.62
N ARG A 33 -10.86 -19.01 -35.19
CA ARG A 33 -11.09 -20.28 -34.50
C ARG A 33 -9.79 -20.98 -34.13
N GLN A 34 -8.81 -21.01 -35.04
CA GLN A 34 -7.50 -21.62 -34.81
C GLN A 34 -6.69 -20.86 -33.74
N ASN A 35 -6.81 -19.54 -33.67
CA ASN A 35 -6.04 -18.72 -32.73
C ASN A 35 -6.74 -18.45 -31.39
N LYS A 36 -8.03 -18.79 -31.27
CA LYS A 36 -8.85 -18.56 -30.07
C LYS A 36 -8.20 -19.07 -28.79
N TYR A 37 -7.63 -20.27 -28.80
CA TYR A 37 -7.00 -20.85 -27.60
C TYR A 37 -5.77 -20.06 -27.16
N HIS A 38 -4.94 -19.65 -28.09
CA HIS A 38 -3.74 -18.86 -27.82
C HIS A 38 -4.11 -17.49 -27.24
N TRP A 39 -5.12 -16.81 -27.80
CA TRP A 39 -5.56 -15.51 -27.27
C TRP A 39 -6.22 -15.63 -25.91
N ASN A 40 -7.09 -16.62 -25.70
CA ASN A 40 -7.68 -16.85 -24.38
C ASN A 40 -6.60 -17.11 -23.32
N HIS A 41 -5.55 -17.85 -23.68
CA HIS A 41 -4.42 -18.07 -22.79
C HIS A 41 -3.67 -16.78 -22.48
N MET A 42 -3.39 -15.97 -23.51
CA MET A 42 -2.71 -14.67 -23.37
C MET A 42 -3.50 -13.71 -22.47
N ILE A 43 -4.82 -13.57 -22.71
CA ILE A 43 -5.71 -12.74 -21.89
C ILE A 43 -5.73 -13.26 -20.46
N SER A 44 -5.81 -14.58 -20.25
CA SER A 44 -5.77 -15.14 -18.90
C SER A 44 -4.47 -14.84 -18.17
N LEU A 45 -3.33 -14.81 -18.87
CA LEU A 45 -2.04 -14.45 -18.27
C LEU A 45 -1.98 -12.97 -17.93
N ASP A 46 -2.45 -12.10 -18.82
CA ASP A 46 -2.50 -10.65 -18.59
C ASP A 46 -3.40 -10.30 -17.40
N VAL A 47 -4.59 -10.90 -17.32
CA VAL A 47 -5.49 -10.74 -16.17
C VAL A 47 -4.80 -11.17 -14.88
N LYS A 48 -4.17 -12.34 -14.84
CA LYS A 48 -3.45 -12.82 -13.64
C LYS A 48 -2.28 -11.91 -13.27
N TYR A 49 -1.56 -11.40 -14.25
CA TYR A 49 -0.46 -10.46 -14.02
C TYR A 49 -0.95 -9.16 -13.40
N ASN A 50 -2.02 -8.59 -13.96
CA ASN A 50 -2.62 -7.36 -13.46
C ASN A 50 -3.23 -7.54 -12.06
N GLU A 51 -3.94 -8.65 -11.81
CA GLU A 51 -4.43 -9.01 -10.47
C GLU A 51 -3.27 -9.15 -9.47
N GLY A 52 -2.18 -9.80 -9.86
CA GLY A 52 -1.00 -9.96 -9.00
C GLY A 52 -0.35 -8.61 -8.67
N LYS A 53 -0.23 -7.73 -9.67
CA LYS A 53 0.29 -6.37 -9.47
C LYS A 53 -0.61 -5.54 -8.56
N GLU A 54 -1.92 -5.61 -8.75
CA GLU A 54 -2.89 -4.89 -7.91
C GLU A 54 -2.86 -5.40 -6.47
N LYS A 55 -2.87 -6.73 -6.26
CA LYS A 55 -2.73 -7.32 -4.92
C LYS A 55 -1.43 -6.90 -4.25
N GLY A 56 -0.30 -6.99 -4.95
CA GLY A 56 1.00 -6.58 -4.41
C GLY A 56 1.04 -5.09 -4.01
N LEU A 57 0.40 -4.22 -4.80
CA LEU A 57 0.29 -2.80 -4.47
C LEU A 57 -0.59 -2.58 -3.23
N GLN A 58 -1.76 -3.23 -3.16
CA GLN A 58 -2.67 -3.12 -2.02
C GLN A 58 -2.03 -3.64 -0.73
N GLU A 59 -1.39 -4.80 -0.78
CA GLU A 59 -0.65 -5.38 0.36
C GLU A 59 0.49 -4.47 0.81
N GLY A 60 1.27 -3.92 -0.14
CA GLY A 60 2.35 -2.99 0.16
C GLY A 60 1.87 -1.72 0.85
N ILE A 61 0.76 -1.13 0.37
CA ILE A 61 0.12 0.04 0.99
C ILE A 61 -0.38 -0.30 2.39
N ALA A 62 -1.10 -1.41 2.55
CA ALA A 62 -1.67 -1.81 3.83
C ALA A 62 -0.58 -2.02 4.90
N ILE A 63 0.46 -2.78 4.57
CA ILE A 63 1.60 -3.03 5.46
C ILE A 63 2.33 -1.72 5.80
N GLY A 64 2.54 -0.84 4.80
CA GLY A 64 3.19 0.44 5.01
C GLY A 64 2.40 1.37 5.94
N GLN A 65 1.09 1.44 5.75
CA GLN A 65 0.19 2.24 6.60
C GLN A 65 0.13 1.71 8.03
N GLU A 66 -0.04 0.40 8.21
CA GLU A 66 -0.11 -0.21 9.53
C GLU A 66 1.18 -0.01 10.33
N LYS A 67 2.34 -0.32 9.71
CA LYS A 67 3.64 -0.13 10.35
C LYS A 67 3.91 1.34 10.66
N GLY A 68 3.65 2.23 9.71
CA GLY A 68 3.86 3.67 9.88
C GLY A 68 3.00 4.25 11.01
N MET A 69 1.72 3.88 11.07
CA MET A 69 0.83 4.31 12.16
C MET A 69 1.24 3.73 13.51
N SER A 70 1.61 2.45 13.57
CA SER A 70 2.02 1.81 14.83
C SER A 70 3.28 2.46 15.39
N ILE A 71 4.33 2.58 14.57
CA ILE A 71 5.61 3.18 14.98
C ILE A 71 5.39 4.65 15.38
N GLY A 72 4.72 5.43 14.54
CA GLY A 72 4.48 6.85 14.83
C GLY A 72 3.65 7.08 16.11
N ARG A 73 2.67 6.20 16.38
CA ARG A 73 1.87 6.27 17.61
C ARG A 73 2.70 5.93 18.85
N GLU A 74 3.50 4.87 18.78
CA GLU A 74 4.33 4.44 19.90
C GLU A 74 5.41 5.49 20.24
N GLU A 75 6.13 5.98 19.23
CA GLU A 75 7.13 7.05 19.39
C GLU A 75 6.48 8.34 19.92
N GLY A 76 5.31 8.72 19.38
CA GLY A 76 4.57 9.89 19.82
C GLY A 76 4.13 9.80 21.29
N LEU A 77 3.63 8.64 21.72
CA LEU A 77 3.23 8.40 23.11
C LEU A 77 4.44 8.39 24.06
N ALA A 78 5.55 7.77 23.67
CA ALA A 78 6.77 7.74 24.47
C ALA A 78 7.34 9.15 24.65
N LEU A 79 7.48 9.92 23.56
CA LEU A 79 7.95 11.31 23.61
C LEU A 79 6.99 12.20 24.41
N GLY A 80 5.68 11.97 24.29
CA GLY A 80 4.66 12.67 25.07
C GLY A 80 4.82 12.45 26.57
N ARG A 81 4.93 11.18 26.99
CA ARG A 81 5.13 10.81 28.41
C ARG A 81 6.42 11.40 28.98
N GLU A 82 7.52 11.35 28.23
CA GLU A 82 8.78 11.94 28.68
C GLU A 82 8.70 13.47 28.83
N LYS A 83 8.09 14.16 27.86
CA LYS A 83 7.83 15.62 27.96
C LYS A 83 6.93 15.95 29.15
N GLU A 84 5.91 15.15 29.40
CA GLU A 84 5.01 15.34 30.54
C GLU A 84 5.74 15.16 31.88
N LYS A 85 6.53 14.08 32.05
CA LYS A 85 7.37 13.87 33.25
C LYS A 85 8.28 15.06 33.51
N LEU A 86 8.97 15.55 32.48
CA LEU A 86 9.86 16.71 32.58
C LEU A 86 9.10 18.00 32.93
N SER A 87 7.92 18.22 32.34
CA SER A 87 7.08 19.38 32.66
C SER A 87 6.60 19.36 34.11
N THR A 88 6.15 18.18 34.58
CA THR A 88 5.73 17.97 35.97
C THR A 88 6.88 18.19 36.93
N ALA A 89 8.06 17.61 36.68
CA ALA A 89 9.23 17.81 37.52
C ALA A 89 9.66 19.27 37.61
N LYS A 90 9.65 20.02 36.49
CA LYS A 90 9.93 21.46 36.48
C LYS A 90 8.95 22.24 37.35
N LYS A 91 7.65 21.95 37.24
CA LYS A 91 6.61 22.61 38.05
C LYS A 91 6.76 22.30 39.54
N LEU A 92 7.08 21.06 39.90
CA LEU A 92 7.29 20.65 41.29
C LEU A 92 8.54 21.30 41.88
N LYS A 93 9.65 21.34 41.12
CA LYS A 93 10.90 21.99 41.52
C LYS A 93 10.70 23.49 41.73
N ALA A 94 9.97 24.16 40.83
CA ALA A 94 9.64 25.58 40.97
C ALA A 94 8.78 25.90 42.21
N ARG A 95 8.07 24.91 42.76
CA ARG A 95 7.31 25.01 44.02
C ARG A 95 8.13 24.68 45.27
N GLY A 96 9.43 24.41 45.12
CA GLY A 96 10.30 24.04 46.25
C GLY A 96 10.05 22.62 46.77
N THR A 97 9.47 21.74 45.95
CA THR A 97 9.27 20.33 46.32
C THR A 97 10.63 19.63 46.44
N ASP A 98 10.80 18.78 47.45
CA ASP A 98 12.03 18.03 47.67
C ASP A 98 12.39 17.14 46.47
N ILE A 99 13.69 17.04 46.18
CA ILE A 99 14.20 16.33 44.99
C ILE A 99 13.90 14.82 45.08
N ALA A 100 13.95 14.22 46.27
CA ALA A 100 13.64 12.80 46.43
C ALA A 100 12.14 12.55 46.14
N LEU A 101 11.26 13.44 46.59
CA LEU A 101 9.82 13.33 46.28
C LEU A 101 9.54 13.54 44.79
N ILE A 102 10.25 14.45 44.11
CA ILE A 102 10.11 14.62 42.65
C ILE A 102 10.59 13.36 41.92
N HIS A 103 11.69 12.75 42.37
CA HIS A 103 12.19 11.49 41.82
C HIS A 103 11.14 10.38 41.93
N ASP A 104 10.56 10.20 43.12
CA ASP A 104 9.54 9.17 43.36
C ASP A 104 8.27 9.39 42.53
N VAL A 105 7.80 10.64 42.39
CA VAL A 105 6.57 10.95 41.65
C VAL A 105 6.75 10.86 40.13
N THR A 106 7.89 11.30 39.60
CA THR A 106 8.11 11.43 38.15
C THR A 106 8.92 10.28 37.55
N GLY A 107 9.60 9.50 38.38
CA GLY A 107 10.54 8.45 37.97
C GLY A 107 11.78 8.98 37.26
N LEU A 108 12.01 10.30 37.24
CA LEU A 108 13.18 10.89 36.60
C LEU A 108 14.42 10.73 37.49
N PRO A 109 15.62 10.48 36.92
CA PRO A 109 16.84 10.40 37.71
C PRO A 109 17.10 11.69 38.50
N ILE A 110 17.60 11.58 39.72
CA ILE A 110 17.95 12.72 40.59
C ILE A 110 18.85 13.71 39.87
N LYS A 111 19.89 13.23 39.18
CA LYS A 111 20.80 14.07 38.36
C LYS A 111 20.09 14.86 37.25
N THR A 112 19.01 14.31 36.69
CA THR A 112 18.20 15.01 35.69
C THR A 112 17.42 16.12 36.38
N ILE A 113 16.77 15.84 37.50
CA ILE A 113 15.99 16.80 38.28
C ILE A 113 16.85 17.96 38.80
N GLU A 114 18.07 17.68 39.27
CA GLU A 114 19.03 18.70 39.71
C GLU A 114 19.36 19.71 38.59
N LYS A 115 19.40 19.25 37.34
CA LYS A 115 19.70 20.06 36.14
C LYS A 115 18.48 20.75 35.51
N LEU A 116 17.25 20.42 35.93
CA LEU A 116 16.02 21.07 35.45
C LEU A 116 15.85 22.51 35.93
#